data_AF-A0A7V3PTZ5-F1
#
_entry.id   AF-A0A7V3PTZ5-F1
#
_cell.length_a   1.000
_cell.length_b   1.000
_cell.length_c   1.000
_cell.angle_alpha   90.00
_cell.angle_beta   90.00
_cell.angle_gamma   90.00
#
_symmetry.space_group_name_H-M   'P 1'
#
loop_
_entity.id
_entity.type
_entity.pdbx_description
1 polymer ?
#
loop_
_entity_poly.entity_id
_entity_poly.type
_entity_poly.pdbx_seq_one_letter_code
_entity_poly.pdbx_strand_id
1 'polypeptide(L)'
;MNKQPQNSLTRVERQVLKYARRCYATRAASLPPGKLNQMINNYAHYSIIADRIYQLVKKTAEKENIPVLTRRFYYIFCLEVEKVLRLHPDRDNTDELLIRHYKWIVRGLNPATLLKLETALRHELGIGIKT
;
A
#
# COMPACT_ATOMS: atom_id res chain seq x y z
N MET A 1 24.27 -31.83 -23.56
CA MET A 1 24.10 -31.11 -22.28
C MET A 1 23.12 -29.97 -22.49
N ASN A 2 21.89 -30.12 -22.01
CA ASN A 2 20.84 -29.12 -22.15
C ASN A 2 21.19 -27.89 -21.29
N LYS A 3 21.53 -26.78 -21.96
CA LYS A 3 21.57 -25.46 -21.32
C LYS A 3 20.13 -25.07 -21.01
N GLN A 4 19.72 -25.18 -19.74
CA GLN A 4 18.47 -24.58 -19.28
C GLN A 4 18.50 -23.06 -19.60
N PRO A 5 17.41 -22.47 -20.11
CA PRO A 5 17.38 -21.04 -20.36
C PRO A 5 17.40 -20.31 -19.02
N GLN A 6 18.52 -19.66 -18.69
CA GLN A 6 18.73 -18.88 -17.47
C GLN A 6 17.91 -17.58 -17.39
N ASN A 7 16.81 -17.48 -18.16
CA ASN A 7 15.93 -16.31 -18.22
C ASN A 7 14.48 -16.75 -18.12
N SER A 8 13.92 -16.77 -16.92
CA SER A 8 12.45 -16.81 -16.78
C SER A 8 11.92 -16.18 -15.49
N LEU A 9 12.68 -15.28 -14.85
CA LEU A 9 12.14 -14.50 -13.73
C LEU A 9 11.58 -13.16 -14.23
N THR A 10 10.27 -13.00 -14.10
CA THR A 10 9.53 -11.76 -14.30
C THR A 10 10.11 -10.63 -13.41
N ARG A 11 9.79 -9.39 -13.75
CA ARG A 11 10.24 -8.21 -12.97
C ARG A 11 9.79 -8.30 -11.51
N VAL A 12 8.57 -8.75 -11.27
CA VAL A 12 7.98 -8.90 -9.93
C VAL A 12 8.74 -9.96 -9.14
N GLU A 13 8.99 -11.13 -9.73
CA GLU A 13 9.76 -12.20 -9.09
C GLU A 13 11.16 -11.73 -8.70
N ARG A 14 11.85 -11.00 -9.60
CA ARG A 14 13.16 -10.42 -9.29
C ARG A 14 13.12 -9.46 -8.11
N GLN A 15 12.07 -8.64 -8.02
CA GLN A 15 11.91 -7.66 -6.94
C GLN A 15 11.59 -8.33 -5.59
N VAL A 16 10.71 -9.35 -5.60
CA VAL A 16 10.39 -10.16 -4.41
C VAL A 16 11.62 -10.93 -3.93
N LEU A 17 12.39 -11.55 -4.84
CA LEU A 17 13.62 -12.25 -4.49
C LEU A 17 14.68 -11.30 -3.94
N LYS A 18 14.83 -10.10 -4.51
CA LYS A 18 15.73 -9.06 -3.98
C LYS A 18 15.34 -8.66 -2.55
N TYR A 19 14.04 -8.49 -2.30
CA TYR A 19 13.53 -8.16 -0.96
C TYR A 19 13.74 -9.32 0.02
N ALA A 20 13.39 -10.54 -0.38
CA ALA A 20 13.57 -11.74 0.42
C ALA A 20 15.05 -11.97 0.80
N ARG A 21 15.98 -11.79 -0.14
CA ARG A 21 17.42 -11.88 0.14
C ARG A 21 17.89 -10.82 1.14
N ARG A 22 17.33 -9.61 1.10
CA ARG A 22 17.68 -8.54 2.04
C ARG A 22 17.14 -8.80 3.45
N CYS A 23 15.91 -9.31 3.57
CA CYS A 23 15.27 -9.55 4.86
C CYS A 23 15.64 -10.90 5.49
N TYR A 24 16.03 -11.89 4.68
CA TYR A 24 16.31 -13.25 5.09
C TYR A 24 17.69 -13.71 4.61
N ALA A 25 18.72 -12.86 4.72
CA ALA A 25 20.05 -13.09 4.16
C ALA A 25 20.65 -14.48 4.49
N THR A 26 20.24 -15.11 5.59
CA THR A 26 20.65 -16.47 5.99
C THR A 26 19.66 -17.60 5.63
N ARG A 27 18.44 -17.30 5.16
CA ARG A 27 17.38 -18.28 4.80
C ARG A 27 16.88 -18.19 3.35
N ALA A 28 17.40 -17.26 2.54
CA ALA A 28 16.94 -17.03 1.17
C ALA A 28 17.19 -18.23 0.23
N ALA A 29 18.08 -19.16 0.58
CA ALA A 29 18.30 -20.41 -0.15
C ALA A 29 17.19 -21.46 0.07
N SER A 30 16.29 -21.26 1.04
CA SER A 30 15.32 -22.28 1.48
C SER A 30 13.88 -21.76 1.64
N LEU A 31 13.50 -20.66 0.96
CA LEU A 31 12.09 -20.31 0.90
C LEU A 31 11.33 -21.40 0.11
N PRO A 32 10.39 -22.13 0.75
CA PRO A 32 9.59 -23.12 0.04
C PRO A 32 8.88 -22.46 -1.16
N PRO A 33 8.80 -23.12 -2.33
CA PRO A 33 8.17 -22.54 -3.53
C PRO A 33 6.78 -21.96 -3.27
N GLY A 34 5.98 -22.60 -2.40
CA GLY A 34 4.67 -22.09 -2.00
C GLY A 34 4.71 -20.73 -1.28
N LYS A 35 5.71 -20.49 -0.42
CA LYS A 35 5.88 -19.19 0.24
C LYS A 35 6.33 -18.12 -0.74
N LEU A 36 7.19 -18.45 -1.69
CA LEU A 36 7.62 -17.52 -2.73
C LEU A 36 6.44 -17.09 -3.62
N ASN A 37 5.62 -18.03 -4.07
CA ASN A 37 4.42 -17.75 -4.85
C ASN A 37 3.43 -16.87 -4.09
N GLN A 38 3.23 -17.12 -2.79
CA GLN A 38 2.41 -16.27 -1.94
C GLN A 38 2.97 -14.85 -1.83
N MET A 39 4.29 -14.69 -1.67
CA MET A 39 4.93 -13.37 -1.63
C MET A 39 4.77 -12.61 -2.96
N ILE A 40 4.87 -13.31 -4.10
CA ILE A 40 4.65 -12.74 -5.43
C ILE A 40 3.21 -12.26 -5.59
N ASN A 41 2.24 -13.11 -5.26
CA ASN A 41 0.82 -12.77 -5.35
C ASN A 41 0.46 -11.60 -4.45
N ASN A 42 0.95 -11.60 -3.20
CA ASN A 42 0.77 -10.49 -2.27
C ASN A 42 1.39 -9.20 -2.80
N TYR A 43 2.61 -9.25 -3.34
CA TYR A 43 3.27 -8.08 -3.92
C TYR A 43 2.48 -7.51 -5.10
N ALA A 44 2.04 -8.38 -6.03
CA ALA A 44 1.24 -7.97 -7.17
C ALA A 44 -0.08 -7.31 -6.71
N HIS A 45 -0.79 -7.94 -5.78
CA HIS A 45 -2.02 -7.41 -5.21
C HIS A 45 -1.82 -6.03 -4.56
N TYR A 46 -0.83 -5.89 -3.67
CA TYR A 46 -0.55 -4.61 -3.01
C TYR A 46 -0.03 -3.54 -3.96
N SER A 47 0.64 -3.91 -5.06
CA SER A 47 1.07 -2.95 -6.07
C SER A 47 -0.11 -2.32 -6.83
N ILE A 48 -1.17 -3.08 -7.09
CA ILE A 48 -2.40 -2.59 -7.71
C ILE A 48 -3.13 -1.63 -6.77
N ILE A 49 -3.24 -1.98 -5.49
CA ILE A 49 -3.86 -1.13 -4.46
C ILE A 49 -3.06 0.18 -4.31
N ALA A 50 -1.73 0.09 -4.24
CA ALA A 50 -0.85 1.26 -4.14
C ALA A 50 -1.00 2.21 -5.34
N ASP A 51 -1.10 1.68 -6.57
CA ASP A 51 -1.35 2.49 -7.76
C ASP A 51 -2.72 3.20 -7.71
N ARG A 52 -3.78 2.48 -7.32
CA ARG A 52 -5.11 3.08 -7.14
C ARG A 52 -5.10 4.21 -6.11
N ILE A 53 -4.45 3.99 -4.97
CA ILE A 53 -4.26 5.02 -3.93
C ILE A 53 -3.51 6.23 -4.50
N TYR A 54 -2.46 5.99 -5.29
CA TYR A 54 -1.71 7.06 -5.92
C TYR A 54 -2.58 7.90 -6.87
N GLN A 55 -3.38 7.26 -7.72
CA GLN A 55 -4.30 7.96 -8.63
C GLN A 55 -5.36 8.76 -7.86
N LEU A 56 -5.89 8.19 -6.77
CA LEU A 56 -6.85 8.86 -5.90
C LEU A 56 -6.25 10.14 -5.28
N VAL A 57 -5.05 10.01 -4.70
CA VAL A 57 -4.35 11.14 -4.08
C VAL A 57 -4.01 12.18 -5.12
N LYS A 58 -3.55 11.78 -6.31
CA LYS A 58 -3.25 12.70 -7.42
C LYS A 58 -4.48 13.52 -7.81
N LYS A 59 -5.62 12.85 -8.04
CA LYS A 59 -6.89 13.50 -8.44
C LYS A 59 -7.38 14.48 -7.37
N THR A 60 -7.35 14.09 -6.10
CA THR A 60 -7.78 14.96 -5.00
C THR A 60 -6.82 16.14 -4.80
N ALA A 61 -5.51 15.88 -4.87
CA ALA A 61 -4.49 16.91 -4.74
C ALA A 61 -4.53 17.95 -5.87
N GLU A 62 -4.83 17.54 -7.11
CA GLU A 62 -5.00 18.46 -8.23
C GLU A 62 -6.21 19.37 -8.04
N LYS A 63 -7.33 18.83 -7.56
CA LYS A 63 -8.52 19.64 -7.23
C LYS A 63 -8.28 20.65 -6.11
N GLU A 64 -7.44 20.31 -5.16
CA GLU A 64 -7.14 21.15 -3.99
C GLU A 64 -5.86 21.99 -4.14
N ASN A 65 -5.27 22.03 -5.34
CA ASN A 65 -4.04 22.76 -5.64
C ASN A 65 -2.86 22.42 -4.71
N ILE A 66 -2.78 21.16 -4.28
CA ILE A 66 -1.73 20.69 -3.37
C ILE A 66 -0.40 20.51 -4.13
N PRO A 67 0.71 21.11 -3.64
CA PRO A 67 2.03 20.99 -4.25
C PRO A 67 2.49 19.52 -4.37
N VAL A 68 3.17 19.19 -5.47
CA VAL A 68 3.61 17.81 -5.78
C VAL A 68 4.44 17.20 -4.64
N LEU A 69 5.31 18.00 -4.02
CA LEU A 69 6.15 17.55 -2.90
C LEU A 69 5.34 17.16 -1.66
N THR A 70 4.16 17.75 -1.45
CA THR A 70 3.27 17.46 -0.33
C THR A 70 2.39 16.24 -0.61
N ARG A 71 2.09 15.94 -1.87
CA ARG A 71 1.27 14.78 -2.28
C ARG A 71 1.81 13.47 -1.75
N ARG A 72 3.14 13.34 -1.63
CA ARG A 72 3.78 12.14 -1.06
C ARG A 72 3.33 11.84 0.36
N PHE A 73 3.06 12.87 1.17
CA PHE A 73 2.64 12.70 2.55
C PHE A 73 1.18 12.25 2.65
N TYR A 74 0.31 12.83 1.82
CA TYR A 74 -1.07 12.33 1.64
C TYR A 74 -1.11 10.89 1.14
N TYR A 75 -0.20 10.53 0.22
CA TYR A 75 -0.05 9.16 -0.24
C TYR A 75 0.35 8.19 0.87
N ILE A 76 1.33 8.55 1.71
CA ILE A 76 1.73 7.72 2.85
C ILE A 76 0.58 7.60 3.86
N PHE A 77 -0.15 8.69 4.13
CA PHE A 77 -1.35 8.64 4.97
C PHE A 77 -2.37 7.64 4.43
N CYS A 78 -2.71 7.67 3.15
CA CYS A 78 -3.65 6.73 2.55
C CYS A 78 -3.17 5.27 2.63
N LEU A 79 -1.86 5.01 2.49
CA LEU A 79 -1.31 3.67 2.71
C LEU A 79 -1.43 3.21 4.17
N GLU A 80 -1.28 4.12 5.14
CA GLU A 80 -1.49 3.80 6.56
C GLU A 80 -2.96 3.46 6.84
N VAL A 81 -3.89 4.23 6.28
CA VAL A 81 -5.34 3.97 6.39
C VAL A 81 -5.72 2.64 5.75
N GLU A 82 -5.27 2.37 4.51
CA GLU A 82 -5.51 1.10 3.83
C GLU A 82 -5.03 -0.07 4.68
N LYS A 83 -3.84 0.04 5.25
CA LYS A 83 -3.25 -1.02 6.07
C LYS A 83 -4.09 -1.30 7.32
N VAL A 84 -4.61 -0.27 7.99
CA VAL A 84 -5.50 -0.43 9.15
C VAL A 84 -6.76 -1.18 8.74
N LEU A 85 -7.44 -0.70 7.70
CA LEU A 85 -8.69 -1.27 7.21
C LEU A 85 -8.53 -2.72 6.74
N ARG A 86 -7.41 -3.04 6.08
CA ARG A 86 -7.14 -4.39 5.59
C ARG A 86 -6.77 -5.38 6.69
N LEU A 87 -6.01 -4.97 7.70
CA LEU A 87 -5.58 -5.88 8.77
C LEU A 87 -6.70 -6.20 9.76
N HIS A 88 -7.66 -5.28 9.92
CA HIS A 88 -8.73 -5.39 10.90
C HIS A 88 -10.09 -5.03 10.30
N PRO A 89 -10.58 -5.76 9.29
CA PRO A 89 -11.81 -5.41 8.57
C PRO A 89 -13.06 -5.44 9.46
N ASP A 90 -13.09 -6.30 10.48
CA ASP A 90 -14.26 -6.51 11.34
C ASP A 90 -14.23 -5.72 12.65
N ARG A 91 -13.17 -4.94 12.91
CA ARG A 91 -13.02 -4.16 14.14
C ARG A 91 -13.52 -2.73 13.92
N ASP A 92 -13.98 -2.12 15.01
CA ASP A 92 -14.09 -0.68 15.05
C ASP A 92 -12.67 -0.07 14.97
N ASN A 93 -12.39 0.59 13.85
CA ASN A 93 -11.10 1.21 13.56
C ASN A 93 -11.11 2.71 13.84
N THR A 94 -12.18 3.25 14.44
CA THR A 94 -12.38 4.70 14.62
C THR A 94 -11.20 5.34 15.36
N ASP A 95 -10.80 4.80 16.51
CA ASP A 95 -9.70 5.36 17.30
C ASP A 95 -8.36 5.31 16.56
N GLU A 96 -8.06 4.18 15.92
CA GLU A 96 -6.82 4.02 15.15
C GLU A 96 -6.75 5.02 14.00
N LEU A 97 -7.87 5.25 13.29
CA LEU A 97 -7.95 6.22 12.21
C LEU A 97 -7.83 7.65 12.74
N LEU A 98 -8.47 7.99 13.87
CA LEU A 98 -8.30 9.29 14.54
C LEU A 98 -6.83 9.54 14.92
N ILE A 99 -6.12 8.53 15.42
CA ILE A 99 -4.68 8.61 15.71
C ILE A 99 -3.88 8.90 14.43
N ARG A 100 -4.19 8.24 13.30
CA ARG A 100 -3.53 8.52 12.02
C ARG A 100 -3.80 9.93 11.53
N HIS A 101 -5.04 10.42 11.63
CA HIS A 101 -5.37 11.81 11.32
C HIS A 101 -4.55 12.79 12.16
N TYR A 102 -4.61 12.65 13.49
CA TYR A 102 -3.90 13.53 14.40
C TYR A 102 -2.40 13.58 14.10
N LYS A 103 -1.77 12.41 13.89
CA LYS A 103 -0.36 12.28 13.53
C LYS A 103 0.03 13.15 12.33
N TRP A 104 -0.82 13.23 11.31
CA TRP A 104 -0.54 13.92 10.06
C TRP A 104 -0.97 15.39 10.09
N ILE A 105 -2.03 15.73 10.83
CA ILE A 105 -2.42 17.11 11.12
C ILE A 105 -1.29 17.85 11.85
N VAL A 106 -0.69 17.24 12.88
CA VAL A 106 0.46 17.80 13.60
C VAL A 106 1.68 18.00 12.68
N ARG A 107 1.78 17.24 11.58
CA ARG A 107 2.81 17.39 10.54
C ARG A 107 2.48 18.45 9.48
N GLY A 108 1.39 19.21 9.66
CA GLY A 108 1.00 20.33 8.80
C GLY A 108 0.13 19.93 7.60
N LEU A 109 -0.46 18.73 7.58
CA LEU A 109 -1.43 18.35 6.55
C LEU A 109 -2.81 18.91 6.87
N ASN A 110 -3.55 19.26 5.83
CA ASN A 110 -4.88 19.84 5.97
C ASN A 110 -5.88 18.77 6.45
N PRO A 111 -6.53 18.95 7.60
CA PRO A 111 -7.51 18.00 8.14
C PRO A 111 -8.65 17.67 7.16
N ALA A 112 -9.14 18.68 6.43
CA ALA A 112 -10.25 18.50 5.49
C ALA A 112 -9.86 17.61 4.31
N THR A 113 -8.64 17.75 3.81
CA THR A 113 -8.08 16.91 2.75
C THR A 113 -7.90 15.47 3.22
N LEU A 114 -7.39 15.28 4.44
CA LEU A 114 -7.21 13.94 5.02
C LEU A 114 -8.56 13.21 5.13
N LEU A 115 -9.60 13.90 5.60
CA LEU A 115 -10.94 13.32 5.72
C LEU A 115 -11.51 12.93 4.35
N LYS A 116 -11.43 13.82 3.36
CA LYS A 116 -11.87 13.53 1.98
C LYS A 116 -11.15 12.32 1.39
N LEU A 117 -9.84 12.23 1.59
CA LEU A 117 -9.03 11.11 1.09
C LEU A 117 -9.40 9.80 1.77
N GLU A 118 -9.62 9.80 3.08
CA GLU A 118 -10.10 8.62 3.79
C GLU A 118 -11.46 8.18 3.27
N THR A 119 -12.44 9.09 3.17
CA THR A 119 -13.79 8.77 2.68
C THR A 119 -13.73 8.20 1.27
N ALA A 120 -12.95 8.83 0.38
CA ALA A 120 -12.81 8.35 -0.99
C ALA A 120 -12.08 7.00 -1.05
N LEU A 121 -11.10 6.77 -0.18
CA LEU A 121 -10.39 5.49 -0.09
C LEU A 121 -11.30 4.37 0.40
N ARG A 122 -12.12 4.62 1.43
CA ARG A 122 -13.13 3.67 1.93
C ARG A 122 -14.10 3.26 0.83
N HIS A 123 -14.58 4.24 0.03
CA HIS A 123 -15.43 3.98 -1.13
C HIS A 123 -14.70 3.14 -2.20
N GLU A 124 -13.46 3.50 -2.56
CA GLU A 124 -12.64 2.80 -3.55
C GLU A 124 -12.34 1.34 -3.16
N LEU A 125 -12.15 1.08 -1.87
CA LEU A 125 -11.90 -0.25 -1.32
C LEU A 125 -13.19 -1.05 -1.06
N GLY A 126 -14.37 -0.44 -1.20
CA GLY A 126 -15.65 -1.08 -0.88
C GLY A 126 -15.83 -1.34 0.63
N ILE A 127 -15.13 -0.59 1.48
CA ILE A 127 -15.14 -0.78 2.94
C ILE A 127 -16.01 0.30 3.58
N GLY A 128 -17.10 -0.10 4.25
CA GLY A 128 -17.86 0.78 5.14
C GLY A 128 -19.07 1.50 4.55
N ILE A 129 -19.63 1.06 3.41
CA ILE A 129 -21.00 1.46 3.04
C ILE A 129 -21.95 0.42 3.61
N LYS A 130 -22.37 0.61 4.87
CA LYS A 130 -23.66 0.07 5.32
C LYS A 130 -24.71 1.12 4.96
N THR A 131 -25.42 0.89 3.85
CA THR A 131 -26.71 1.54 3.57
C THR A 131 -27.71 1.19 4.66
#